data_AF-A0A6G1K8Q6-F1
#
_entry.id   AF-A0A6G1K8Q6-F1
#
_cell.length_a   1.000
_cell.length_b   1.000
_cell.length_c   1.000
_cell.angle_alpha   90.00
_cell.angle_beta   90.00
_cell.angle_gamma   90.00
#
_symmetry.space_group_name_H-M   'P 1'
#
loop_
_entity.id
_entity.type
_entity.pdbx_description
1 polymer ?
#
loop_
_entity_poly.entity_id
_entity_poly.type
_entity_poly.pdbx_seq_one_letter_code
_entity_poly.pdbx_strand_id
1 'polypeptide(L)'
;MDRQLVLYQRGNCAHHPSRHDYQQKSVWNASLANAEKGNVTYPNGVVGGVTLGSLALGAEDLSQFFSTSNSKTDEGFTAALFSGKLYKDGEIPSYSYGLHIGSAAFDYPGSLVFGGYNKGRVIAPVTSFADWNAVDLVDIGIGTEDGDSPFNFTTKDKLLSGGQVKVNPNPLSPYLPFPRKTCDNLAGVLPISFDSSTRYYLWNTDDPAYEKIVSSPAYLSFTFPPAPGGSDNVVIKVPFALLNLTLEYLRG
;
A
#
# COMPACT_ATOMS: atom_id res chain seq x y z
N MET A 1 -3.75 10.34 -24.62
CA MET A 1 -2.95 10.15 -23.39
C MET A 1 -3.73 10.80 -22.27
N ASP A 2 -4.70 10.07 -21.74
CA ASP A 2 -5.57 10.57 -20.67
C ASP A 2 -4.83 10.50 -19.35
N ARG A 3 -4.57 11.69 -18.78
CA ARG A 3 -4.01 11.83 -17.44
C ARG A 3 -5.18 11.82 -16.45
N GLN A 4 -5.31 10.74 -15.68
CA GLN A 4 -6.23 10.73 -14.55
C GLN A 4 -5.54 11.27 -13.30
N LEU A 5 -6.11 12.35 -12.81
CA LEU A 5 -5.75 13.05 -11.59
C LEU A 5 -6.87 12.77 -10.57
N VAL A 6 -6.51 12.34 -9.38
CA VAL A 6 -7.37 12.40 -8.19
C VAL A 6 -6.44 12.74 -7.02
N LEU A 7 -6.85 13.51 -6.02
CA LEU A 7 -5.96 13.94 -4.92
C LEU A 7 -6.67 13.73 -3.59
N TYR A 8 -5.90 13.34 -2.57
CA TYR A 8 -6.29 13.43 -1.18
C TYR A 8 -5.91 14.81 -0.61
N GLN A 9 -6.80 15.40 0.18
CA GLN A 9 -6.93 16.85 0.36
C GLN A 9 -5.98 17.50 1.39
N ARG A 10 -5.45 18.68 1.03
CA ARG A 10 -5.44 19.93 1.83
C ARG A 10 -5.52 21.15 0.89
N GLY A 11 -6.69 21.79 0.78
CA GLY A 11 -6.90 23.06 0.05
C GLY A 11 -8.28 23.19 -0.62
N ASN A 12 -8.67 24.42 -1.00
CA ASN A 12 -9.89 24.73 -1.76
C ASN A 12 -9.83 24.07 -3.15
N CYS A 13 -10.41 22.88 -3.30
CA CYS A 13 -10.48 22.17 -4.57
C CYS A 13 -11.84 22.46 -5.23
N ALA A 14 -11.86 22.72 -6.54
CA ALA A 14 -13.10 22.73 -7.31
C ALA A 14 -13.57 21.29 -7.53
N HIS A 15 -14.81 21.00 -7.13
CA HIS A 15 -15.43 19.70 -7.31
C HIS A 15 -16.41 19.79 -8.47
N HIS A 16 -16.29 18.90 -9.45
CA HIS A 16 -17.20 18.86 -10.60
C HIS A 16 -17.67 17.42 -10.87
N PRO A 17 -18.98 17.20 -11.01
CA PRO A 17 -19.49 15.93 -11.52
C PRO A 17 -19.05 15.77 -12.98
N SER A 18 -18.39 14.66 -13.30
CA SER A 18 -17.79 14.46 -14.62
C SER A 18 -17.82 12.99 -15.04
N ARG A 19 -17.45 12.71 -16.29
CA ARG A 19 -17.24 11.34 -16.79
C ARG A 19 -15.88 10.83 -16.32
N HIS A 20 -15.83 9.61 -15.79
CA HIS A 20 -14.60 8.90 -15.48
C HIS A 20 -14.58 7.56 -16.23
N ASP A 21 -13.46 7.28 -16.91
CA ASP A 21 -13.30 6.08 -17.74
C ASP A 21 -12.15 5.21 -17.23
N TYR A 22 -12.38 3.92 -17.02
CA TYR A 22 -11.33 2.96 -16.66
C TYR A 22 -11.58 1.62 -17.35
N GLN A 23 -10.59 1.11 -18.09
CA GLN A 23 -10.62 -0.19 -18.78
C GLN A 23 -11.99 -0.51 -19.41
N GLN A 24 -12.43 0.34 -20.34
CA GLN A 24 -13.71 0.24 -21.07
C GLN A 24 -15.00 0.47 -20.25
N LYS A 25 -14.91 0.75 -18.95
CA LYS A 25 -16.06 1.15 -18.13
C LYS A 25 -16.11 2.67 -17.98
N SER A 26 -17.31 3.23 -18.06
CA SER A 26 -17.57 4.67 -17.96
C SER A 26 -18.57 4.95 -16.84
N VAL A 27 -18.23 5.89 -15.96
CA VAL A 27 -19.11 6.38 -14.91
C VAL A 27 -19.39 7.85 -15.13
N TRP A 28 -20.67 8.20 -15.22
CA TRP A 28 -21.13 9.59 -15.22
C TRP A 28 -21.38 10.08 -13.79
N ASN A 29 -21.24 11.39 -13.57
CA ASN A 29 -21.36 12.01 -12.25
C ASN A 29 -20.35 11.43 -11.23
N ALA A 30 -19.14 11.10 -11.71
CA ALA A 30 -18.05 10.63 -10.87
C ALA A 30 -17.53 11.77 -9.98
N SER A 31 -17.20 11.43 -8.73
CA SER A 31 -16.48 12.30 -7.81
C SER A 31 -15.05 12.54 -8.32
N LEU A 32 -14.77 13.77 -8.74
CA LEU A 32 -13.44 14.22 -9.13
C LEU A 32 -13.10 15.53 -8.42
N ALA A 33 -11.86 15.63 -7.96
CA ALA A 33 -11.30 16.84 -7.37
C ALA A 33 -10.04 17.22 -8.14
N ASN A 34 -10.00 18.46 -8.62
CA ASN A 34 -8.81 19.03 -9.23
C ASN A 34 -8.09 19.89 -8.20
N ALA A 35 -6.78 19.74 -8.09
CA ALA A 35 -5.94 20.72 -7.40
C ALA A 35 -4.93 21.30 -8.37
N GLU A 36 -4.73 22.62 -8.27
CA GLU A 36 -3.77 23.35 -9.09
C GLU A 36 -2.31 23.05 -8.70
N LYS A 37 -2.10 22.62 -7.46
CA LYS A 37 -0.79 22.25 -6.90
C LYS A 37 -0.94 21.02 -6.02
N GLY A 38 0.01 20.09 -6.15
CA GLY A 38 0.12 18.90 -5.32
C GLY A 38 1.57 18.66 -4.95
N ASN A 39 1.82 18.45 -3.67
CA ASN A 39 3.16 18.25 -3.12
C ASN A 39 3.22 16.93 -2.34
N VAL A 40 4.35 16.24 -2.42
CA VAL A 40 4.68 15.09 -1.55
C VAL A 40 5.79 15.51 -0.61
N THR A 41 5.60 15.33 0.69
CA THR A 41 6.66 15.54 1.68
C THR A 41 7.33 14.21 2.00
N TYR A 42 8.62 14.09 1.69
CA TYR A 42 9.43 12.93 2.04
C TYR A 42 9.79 12.94 3.54
N PRO A 43 10.21 11.80 4.12
CA PRO A 43 10.53 11.72 5.55
C PRO A 43 11.62 12.67 6.05
N ASN A 44 12.50 13.14 5.17
CA ASN A 44 13.50 14.18 5.47
C ASN A 44 12.97 15.62 5.37
N GLY A 45 11.67 15.80 5.12
CA GLY A 45 11.02 17.10 4.97
C GLY A 45 11.18 17.73 3.59
N VAL A 46 11.95 17.11 2.69
CA VAL A 46 12.03 17.57 1.29
C VAL A 46 10.65 17.46 0.65
N VAL A 47 10.26 18.51 -0.06
CA VAL A 47 8.98 18.57 -0.76
C VAL A 47 9.22 18.35 -2.25
N GLY A 48 8.66 17.28 -2.78
CA GLY A 48 8.64 16.98 -4.22
C GLY A 48 7.29 17.32 -4.86
N GLY A 49 7.29 17.45 -6.19
CA GLY A 49 6.06 17.55 -6.95
C GLY A 49 5.33 16.20 -7.04
N VAL A 50 4.01 16.24 -7.15
CA VAL A 50 3.20 15.06 -7.46
C VAL A 50 3.26 14.79 -8.97
N THR A 51 3.80 13.65 -9.39
CA THR A 51 3.89 13.28 -10.82
C THR A 51 2.54 12.82 -11.39
N LEU A 52 1.71 12.18 -10.58
CA LEU A 52 0.39 11.63 -10.93
C LEU A 52 -0.58 11.77 -9.75
N GLY A 53 -1.88 11.87 -10.03
CA GLY A 53 -2.89 11.83 -8.98
C GLY A 53 -3.03 10.47 -8.30
N SER A 54 -3.65 10.44 -7.13
CA SER A 54 -4.11 9.31 -6.33
C SER A 54 -5.56 8.92 -6.63
N LEU A 55 -5.81 7.79 -7.29
CA LEU A 55 -7.16 7.24 -7.47
C LEU A 55 -7.68 6.63 -6.16
N ALA A 56 -8.78 7.18 -5.62
CA ALA A 56 -9.51 6.56 -4.52
C ALA A 56 -10.29 5.35 -5.01
N LEU A 57 -10.10 4.18 -4.38
CA LEU A 57 -10.67 2.91 -4.86
C LEU A 57 -12.07 2.59 -4.28
N GLY A 58 -12.51 3.35 -3.26
CA GLY A 58 -13.83 3.21 -2.66
C GLY A 58 -13.88 3.80 -1.26
N ALA A 59 -15.07 3.73 -0.66
CA ALA A 59 -15.35 4.03 0.73
C ALA A 59 -16.45 3.07 1.21
N GLU A 60 -16.95 3.23 2.43
CA GLU A 60 -18.14 2.50 2.89
C GLU A 60 -19.38 2.92 2.09
N ASP A 61 -19.53 4.22 1.84
CA ASP A 61 -20.63 4.78 1.06
C ASP A 61 -20.41 4.63 -0.44
N LEU A 62 -21.49 4.40 -1.20
CA LEU A 62 -21.45 4.32 -2.68
C LEU A 62 -21.27 5.70 -3.36
N SER A 63 -21.44 6.78 -2.60
CA SER A 63 -21.40 8.17 -3.06
C SER A 63 -20.88 9.08 -1.97
N GLN A 64 -20.36 10.25 -2.37
CA GLN A 64 -19.84 11.25 -1.45
C GLN A 64 -20.60 12.56 -1.61
N PHE A 65 -20.93 13.20 -0.49
CA PHE A 65 -21.49 14.54 -0.47
C PHE A 65 -20.38 15.59 -0.36
N PHE A 66 -20.43 16.59 -1.23
CA PHE A 66 -19.53 17.74 -1.21
C PHE A 66 -20.32 18.99 -0.83
N SER A 67 -19.91 19.61 0.27
CA SER A 67 -20.40 20.93 0.63
C SER A 67 -19.77 21.98 -0.28
N THR A 68 -20.56 22.93 -0.77
CA THR A 68 -20.06 24.09 -1.52
C THR A 68 -19.63 25.24 -0.60
N SER A 69 -19.89 25.13 0.70
CA SER A 69 -19.46 26.09 1.72
C SER A 69 -18.65 25.41 2.83
N ASN A 70 -17.94 26.21 3.63
CA ASN A 70 -17.21 25.73 4.80
C ASN A 70 -18.13 25.27 5.96
N SER A 71 -19.46 25.39 5.82
CA SER A 71 -20.43 24.91 6.80
C SER A 71 -21.05 23.58 6.33
N LYS A 72 -21.16 22.60 7.23
CA LYS A 72 -21.80 21.29 6.97
C LYS A 72 -23.33 21.37 6.74
N THR A 73 -23.91 22.56 6.82
CA THR A 73 -25.37 22.80 6.78
C THR A 73 -25.86 23.45 5.48
N ASP A 74 -24.98 23.69 4.51
CA ASP A 74 -25.32 24.44 3.29
C ASP A 74 -25.41 23.55 2.04
N GLU A 75 -25.97 24.14 0.97
CA GLU A 75 -26.12 23.56 -0.37
C GLU A 75 -24.85 22.81 -0.80
N GLY A 76 -25.04 21.61 -1.31
CA GLY A 76 -23.98 20.74 -1.77
C GLY A 76 -24.48 19.81 -2.86
N PHE A 77 -23.59 18.98 -3.36
CA PHE A 77 -23.95 17.98 -4.36
C PHE A 77 -23.40 16.62 -3.97
N THR A 78 -24.13 15.58 -4.40
CA THR A 78 -23.70 14.20 -4.23
C THR A 78 -23.08 13.73 -5.53
N ALA A 79 -21.82 13.32 -5.48
CA ALA A 79 -21.14 12.68 -6.59
C ALA A 79 -20.95 11.19 -6.30
N ALA A 80 -20.98 10.37 -7.35
CA ALA A 80 -20.82 8.94 -7.20
C ALA A 80 -19.35 8.58 -7.03
N LEU A 81 -19.04 7.62 -6.15
CA LEU A 81 -17.74 6.97 -6.20
C LEU A 81 -17.70 6.04 -7.41
N PHE A 82 -16.53 5.93 -8.07
CA PHE A 82 -16.41 5.17 -9.31
C PHE A 82 -16.89 3.73 -9.15
N SER A 83 -16.33 3.00 -8.18
CA SER A 83 -16.73 1.62 -7.86
C SER A 83 -18.18 1.54 -7.37
N GLY A 84 -18.69 2.56 -6.67
CA GLY A 84 -20.05 2.57 -6.13
C GLY A 84 -21.11 2.68 -7.23
N LYS A 85 -20.85 3.51 -8.24
CA LYS A 85 -21.73 3.64 -9.41
C LYS A 85 -21.73 2.39 -10.27
N LEU A 86 -20.57 1.81 -10.54
CA LEU A 86 -20.49 0.54 -11.27
C LEU A 86 -21.31 -0.55 -10.58
N TYR A 87 -21.24 -0.65 -9.26
CA TYR A 87 -22.03 -1.62 -8.51
C TYR A 87 -23.54 -1.33 -8.61
N LYS A 88 -23.94 -0.08 -8.40
CA LYS A 88 -25.36 0.34 -8.48
C LYS A 88 -25.98 0.08 -9.85
N ASP A 89 -25.19 0.19 -10.92
CA ASP A 89 -25.64 -0.03 -12.30
C ASP A 89 -25.61 -1.51 -12.71
N GLY A 90 -25.16 -2.41 -11.83
CA GLY A 90 -25.03 -3.84 -12.13
C GLY A 90 -23.85 -4.18 -13.04
N GLU A 91 -22.94 -3.24 -13.26
CA GLU A 91 -21.74 -3.40 -14.10
C GLU A 91 -20.65 -4.25 -13.44
N ILE A 92 -20.70 -4.37 -12.11
CA ILE A 92 -19.85 -5.26 -11.31
C ILE A 92 -20.71 -6.01 -10.29
N PRO A 93 -20.38 -7.27 -9.97
CA PRO A 93 -21.23 -8.12 -9.14
C PRO A 93 -21.16 -7.77 -7.64
N SER A 94 -20.17 -7.00 -7.21
CA SER A 94 -19.98 -6.61 -5.81
C SER A 94 -19.35 -5.23 -5.68
N TYR A 95 -19.64 -4.54 -4.58
CA TYR A 95 -18.95 -3.31 -4.21
C TYR A 95 -17.62 -3.63 -3.53
N SER A 96 -16.66 -4.10 -4.32
CA SER A 96 -15.32 -4.47 -3.85
C SER A 96 -14.29 -4.21 -4.93
N TYR A 97 -13.01 -4.22 -4.57
CA TYR A 97 -11.91 -4.20 -5.52
C TYR A 97 -10.78 -5.13 -5.08
N GLY A 98 -9.99 -5.56 -6.05
CA GLY A 98 -8.76 -6.32 -5.85
C GLY A 98 -7.62 -5.54 -6.47
N LEU A 99 -6.62 -5.22 -5.66
CA LEU A 99 -5.42 -4.51 -6.09
C LEU A 99 -4.21 -5.42 -5.93
N HIS A 100 -3.49 -5.62 -7.02
CA HIS A 100 -2.18 -6.25 -7.05
C HIS A 100 -1.17 -5.18 -7.49
N ILE A 101 -0.27 -4.82 -6.60
CA ILE A 101 0.88 -3.97 -6.94
C ILE A 101 1.92 -4.86 -7.61
N GLY A 102 2.31 -4.47 -8.82
CA GLY A 102 3.32 -5.19 -9.59
C GLY A 102 4.72 -5.04 -9.01
N SER A 103 5.68 -5.77 -9.59
CA SER A 103 7.09 -5.64 -9.26
C SER A 103 7.88 -5.23 -10.50
N ALA A 104 8.53 -4.06 -10.43
CA ALA A 104 9.42 -3.61 -11.49
C ALA A 104 10.66 -4.53 -11.62
N ALA A 105 11.17 -5.05 -10.50
CA ALA A 105 12.33 -5.94 -10.48
C ALA A 105 12.10 -7.27 -11.21
N PHE A 106 10.86 -7.73 -11.25
CA PHE A 106 10.48 -9.00 -11.89
C PHE A 106 9.64 -8.82 -13.17
N ASP A 107 9.57 -7.59 -13.70
CA ASP A 107 8.71 -7.23 -14.85
C ASP A 107 7.27 -7.78 -14.71
N TYR A 108 6.73 -7.70 -13.49
CA TYR A 108 5.43 -8.27 -13.18
C TYR A 108 4.40 -7.15 -13.07
N PRO A 109 3.45 -7.03 -14.01
CA PRO A 109 2.54 -5.90 -14.05
C PRO A 109 1.52 -5.96 -12.90
N GLY A 110 1.18 -4.78 -12.41
CA GLY A 110 0.07 -4.59 -11.48
C GLY A 110 -1.29 -4.93 -12.10
N SER A 111 -2.30 -5.09 -11.26
CA SER A 111 -3.67 -5.35 -11.68
C SER A 111 -4.65 -4.71 -10.71
N LEU A 112 -5.65 -4.00 -11.23
CA LEU A 112 -6.78 -3.49 -10.47
C LEU A 112 -8.06 -4.06 -11.08
N VAL A 113 -8.88 -4.70 -10.25
CA VAL A 113 -10.15 -5.31 -10.63
C VAL A 113 -11.24 -4.73 -9.75
N PHE A 114 -12.30 -4.18 -10.34
CA PHE A 114 -13.53 -3.82 -9.62
C PHE A 114 -14.51 -4.99 -9.66
N GLY A 115 -15.25 -5.22 -8.56
CA GLY A 115 -16.20 -6.33 -8.45
C GLY A 115 -15.63 -7.65 -7.98
N GLY A 116 -14.43 -7.64 -7.38
CA GLY A 116 -13.78 -8.86 -6.91
C GLY A 116 -12.27 -8.76 -7.01
N TYR A 117 -11.60 -9.88 -7.28
CA TYR A 117 -10.15 -9.97 -7.44
C TYR A 117 -9.80 -10.96 -8.56
N ASN A 118 -8.57 -10.88 -9.07
CA ASN A 118 -8.08 -11.80 -10.09
C ASN A 118 -7.64 -13.13 -9.44
N LYS A 119 -8.48 -14.17 -9.55
CA LYS A 119 -8.18 -15.52 -9.02
C LYS A 119 -6.93 -16.16 -9.63
N GLY A 120 -6.57 -15.83 -10.87
CA GLY A 120 -5.36 -16.34 -11.51
C GLY A 120 -4.05 -15.87 -10.86
N ARG A 121 -4.13 -14.92 -9.91
CA ARG A 121 -2.99 -14.41 -9.14
C ARG A 121 -2.94 -14.95 -7.71
N VAL A 122 -3.83 -15.87 -7.35
CA VAL A 122 -3.95 -16.45 -6.01
C VAL A 122 -3.43 -17.88 -6.06
N ILE A 123 -2.30 -18.10 -5.38
CA ILE A 123 -1.59 -19.40 -5.36
C ILE A 123 -1.80 -20.19 -4.06
N ALA A 124 -2.50 -19.61 -3.08
CA ALA A 124 -2.74 -20.16 -1.76
C ALA A 124 -4.11 -19.70 -1.21
N PRO A 125 -4.63 -20.29 -0.12
CA PRO A 125 -5.87 -19.85 0.50
C PRO A 125 -5.88 -18.35 0.83
N VAL A 126 -7.03 -17.71 0.64
CA VAL A 126 -7.23 -16.29 0.95
C VAL A 126 -7.62 -16.15 2.42
N THR A 127 -7.06 -15.15 3.08
CA THR A 127 -7.43 -14.73 4.43
C THR A 127 -8.16 -13.39 4.41
N SER A 128 -8.94 -13.11 5.45
CA SER A 128 -9.63 -11.82 5.61
C SER A 128 -9.65 -11.41 7.07
N PHE A 129 -9.69 -10.10 7.30
CA PHE A 129 -9.82 -9.51 8.62
C PHE A 129 -11.03 -8.59 8.62
N ALA A 130 -11.79 -8.57 9.72
CA ALA A 130 -13.05 -7.84 9.81
C ALA A 130 -12.88 -6.32 9.98
N ASP A 131 -11.74 -5.88 10.52
CA ASP A 131 -11.43 -4.46 10.70
C ASP A 131 -10.93 -3.86 9.38
N TRP A 132 -11.73 -2.95 8.81
CA TRP A 132 -11.45 -2.29 7.54
C TRP A 132 -10.39 -1.18 7.67
N ASN A 133 -10.10 -0.71 8.88
CA ASN A 133 -9.14 0.36 9.12
C ASN A 133 -7.76 -0.15 9.45
N ALA A 134 -7.66 -1.19 10.28
CA ALA A 134 -6.36 -1.73 10.66
C ALA A 134 -6.44 -3.17 11.19
N VAL A 135 -5.47 -3.97 10.81
CA VAL A 135 -5.26 -5.33 11.31
C VAL A 135 -4.16 -5.28 12.37
N ASP A 136 -4.29 -6.11 13.39
CA ASP A 136 -3.23 -6.26 14.38
C ASP A 136 -2.04 -7.04 13.83
N LEU A 137 -0.89 -6.40 13.76
CA LEU A 137 0.41 -7.04 13.57
C LEU A 137 0.94 -7.49 14.94
N VAL A 138 1.14 -8.80 15.09
CA VAL A 138 1.57 -9.44 16.33
C VAL A 138 3.08 -9.59 16.37
N ASP A 139 3.70 -9.85 15.21
CA ASP A 139 5.15 -10.00 15.13
C ASP A 139 5.71 -9.67 13.74
N ILE A 140 7.00 -9.35 13.72
CA ILE A 140 7.84 -9.30 12.53
C ILE A 140 8.97 -10.30 12.75
N GLY A 141 9.21 -11.15 11.76
CA GLY A 141 10.28 -12.14 11.79
C GLY A 141 11.08 -12.21 10.50
N ILE A 142 12.20 -12.91 10.53
CA ILE A 142 13.03 -13.21 9.36
C ILE A 142 13.16 -14.72 9.26
N GLY A 143 13.10 -15.25 8.04
CA GLY A 143 13.37 -16.67 7.80
C GLY A 143 13.82 -16.95 6.38
N THR A 144 14.02 -18.23 6.09
CA THR A 144 14.35 -18.75 4.76
C THR A 144 13.33 -19.80 4.39
N GLU A 145 12.70 -19.67 3.22
CA GLU A 145 11.62 -20.57 2.80
C GLU A 145 12.14 -21.95 2.42
N ASP A 146 13.25 -21.98 1.69
CA ASP A 146 13.87 -23.19 1.17
C ASP A 146 15.39 -23.01 1.02
N GLY A 147 16.12 -24.10 1.08
CA GLY A 147 17.58 -24.14 0.97
C GLY A 147 18.32 -23.60 2.19
N ASP A 148 19.62 -23.32 1.99
CA ASP A 148 20.49 -22.83 3.05
C ASP A 148 20.15 -21.38 3.41
N SER A 149 20.09 -21.11 4.71
CA SER A 149 19.89 -19.75 5.21
C SER A 149 21.11 -18.88 4.90
N PRO A 150 20.93 -17.64 4.38
CA PRO A 150 22.03 -16.68 4.28
C PRO A 150 22.45 -16.12 5.65
N PHE A 151 21.74 -16.49 6.72
CA PHE A 151 22.00 -16.07 8.10
C PHE A 151 22.61 -17.21 8.93
N ASN A 152 23.06 -16.89 10.14
CA ASN A 152 23.46 -17.88 11.15
C ASN A 152 22.27 -18.50 11.91
N PHE A 153 21.05 -18.36 11.38
CA PHE A 153 19.80 -18.90 11.92
C PHE A 153 18.85 -19.28 10.78
N THR A 154 17.89 -20.18 11.04
CA THR A 154 16.83 -20.50 10.07
C THR A 154 15.64 -19.55 10.20
N THR A 155 15.24 -19.23 11.44
CA THR A 155 14.20 -18.26 11.74
C THR A 155 14.61 -17.35 12.89
N LYS A 156 14.11 -16.12 12.86
CA LYS A 156 14.28 -15.14 13.93
C LYS A 156 13.00 -14.32 14.08
N ASP A 157 12.28 -14.59 15.16
CA ASP A 157 11.02 -13.94 15.49
C ASP A 157 11.23 -12.81 16.50
N LYS A 158 10.14 -12.15 16.92
CA LYS A 158 10.11 -11.11 17.96
C LYS A 158 10.92 -9.87 17.61
N LEU A 159 10.97 -9.50 16.33
CA LEU A 159 11.63 -8.27 15.88
C LEU A 159 10.72 -7.06 16.03
N LEU A 160 9.40 -7.27 16.12
CA LEU A 160 8.44 -6.20 16.41
C LEU A 160 8.62 -5.69 17.84
N SER A 161 8.86 -4.39 17.97
CA SER A 161 8.95 -3.71 19.26
C SER A 161 7.62 -3.06 19.66
N GLY A 162 7.33 -3.07 20.97
CA GLY A 162 6.12 -2.42 21.52
C GLY A 162 4.90 -3.33 21.65
N GLY A 163 5.03 -4.62 21.32
CA GLY A 163 3.91 -5.56 21.33
C GLY A 163 3.09 -5.47 20.05
N GLN A 164 1.79 -5.72 20.17
CA GLN A 164 0.86 -5.69 19.05
C GLN A 164 0.67 -4.26 18.53
N VAL A 165 0.75 -4.06 17.21
CA VAL A 165 0.55 -2.76 16.57
C VAL A 165 -0.50 -2.84 15.47
N LYS A 166 -1.31 -1.79 15.32
CA LYS A 166 -2.31 -1.70 14.25
C LYS A 166 -1.62 -1.29 12.94
N VAL A 167 -1.87 -2.04 11.87
CA VAL A 167 -1.31 -1.78 10.53
C VAL A 167 -2.37 -1.89 9.45
N ASN A 168 -2.17 -1.18 8.35
CA ASN A 168 -3.04 -1.24 7.18
C ASN A 168 -2.22 -1.15 5.89
N PRO A 169 -2.65 -1.82 4.80
CA PRO A 169 -2.02 -1.64 3.50
C PRO A 169 -2.16 -0.19 3.03
N ASN A 170 -1.05 0.45 2.68
CA ASN A 170 -1.05 1.79 2.10
C ASN A 170 -0.35 1.76 0.72
N PRO A 171 -1.11 1.65 -0.39
CA PRO A 171 -0.53 1.57 -1.73
C PRO A 171 0.10 2.89 -2.22
N LEU A 172 -0.07 3.99 -1.48
CA LEU A 172 0.55 5.28 -1.79
C LEU A 172 1.93 5.44 -1.16
N SER A 173 2.32 4.55 -0.25
CA SER A 173 3.64 4.60 0.40
C SER A 173 4.59 3.60 -0.27
N PRO A 174 5.73 4.05 -0.82
CA PRO A 174 6.72 3.16 -1.43
C PRO A 174 7.65 2.50 -0.40
N TYR A 175 7.35 2.62 0.90
CA TYR A 175 8.15 2.09 2.00
C TYR A 175 7.26 1.55 3.12
N LEU A 176 7.86 0.79 4.04
CA LEU A 176 7.17 0.23 5.20
C LEU A 176 7.54 1.04 6.46
N PRO A 177 6.62 1.87 7.00
CA PRO A 177 6.90 2.61 8.22
C PRO A 177 6.78 1.68 9.44
N PHE A 178 7.88 1.54 10.19
CA PHE A 178 7.89 0.81 11.45
C PHE A 178 8.32 1.70 12.63
N PRO A 179 7.97 1.34 13.87
CA PRO A 179 8.54 1.96 15.06
C PRO A 179 10.07 1.91 15.02
N ARG A 180 10.73 2.99 15.47
CA ARG A 180 12.19 3.11 15.42
C ARG A 180 12.93 1.88 15.97
N LYS A 181 12.50 1.40 17.13
CA LYS A 181 13.12 0.24 17.79
C LYS A 181 12.93 -1.07 17.01
N THR A 182 11.86 -1.20 16.23
CA THR A 182 11.66 -2.32 15.30
C THR A 182 12.67 -2.22 14.15
N CYS A 183 12.88 -1.03 13.58
CA CYS A 183 13.91 -0.84 12.56
C CYS A 183 15.32 -1.10 13.11
N ASP A 184 15.61 -0.68 14.35
CA ASP A 184 16.90 -0.95 15.00
C ASP A 184 17.10 -2.47 15.24
N ASN A 185 16.05 -3.20 15.64
CA ASN A 185 16.09 -4.66 15.75
C ASN A 185 16.40 -5.32 14.40
N LEU A 186 15.79 -4.83 13.31
CA LEU A 186 16.04 -5.32 11.95
C LEU A 186 17.48 -5.00 11.51
N ALA A 187 17.97 -3.79 11.78
CA ALA A 187 19.35 -3.38 11.49
C ALA A 187 20.41 -4.16 12.28
N GLY A 188 20.04 -4.75 13.42
CA GLY A 188 20.90 -5.68 14.16
C GLY A 188 21.08 -7.06 13.50
N VAL A 189 20.35 -7.32 12.41
CA VAL A 189 20.31 -8.63 11.73
C VAL A 189 20.56 -8.51 10.24
N LEU A 190 20.02 -7.47 9.63
CA LEU A 190 20.16 -7.16 8.21
C LEU A 190 21.27 -6.11 8.03
N PRO A 191 22.03 -6.14 6.93
CA PRO A 191 22.97 -5.08 6.54
C PRO A 191 22.20 -3.84 6.05
N ILE A 192 21.39 -3.26 6.93
CA ILE A 192 20.70 -1.98 6.73
C ILE A 192 21.15 -0.99 7.80
N SER A 193 21.28 0.28 7.42
CA SER A 193 21.65 1.33 8.36
C SER A 193 20.76 2.56 8.20
N PHE A 194 20.52 3.27 9.30
CA PHE A 194 19.74 4.50 9.26
C PHE A 194 20.56 5.60 8.61
N ASP A 195 20.08 6.10 7.48
CA ASP A 195 20.65 7.26 6.83
C ASP A 195 19.97 8.53 7.35
N SER A 196 20.76 9.42 7.97
CA SER A 196 20.24 10.62 8.61
C SER A 196 19.74 11.67 7.62
N SER A 197 20.23 11.64 6.37
CA SER A 197 19.91 12.62 5.33
C SER A 197 18.54 12.35 4.67
N THR A 198 18.23 11.09 4.44
CA THR A 198 17.00 10.62 3.80
C THR A 198 15.96 10.19 4.83
N ARG A 199 16.39 9.90 6.06
CA ARG A 199 15.57 9.39 7.17
C ARG A 199 15.01 7.98 6.93
N TYR A 200 15.62 7.22 6.02
CA TYR A 200 15.31 5.81 5.78
C TYR A 200 16.35 4.88 6.38
N TYR A 201 16.01 3.60 6.49
CA TYR A 201 17.01 2.54 6.62
C TYR A 201 17.33 2.04 5.22
N LEU A 202 18.60 2.10 4.85
CA LEU A 202 19.08 1.75 3.52
C LEU A 202 19.97 0.51 3.60
N TRP A 203 19.88 -0.33 2.57
CA TRP A 203 20.80 -1.44 2.38
C TRP A 203 22.24 -0.93 2.26
N ASN A 204 23.16 -1.60 2.94
CA ASN A 204 24.58 -1.47 2.70
C ASN A 204 24.98 -2.45 1.59
N THR A 205 25.01 -1.96 0.35
CA THR A 205 25.29 -2.79 -0.82
C THR A 205 26.73 -3.30 -0.90
N ASP A 206 27.63 -2.70 -0.13
CA ASP A 206 29.03 -3.14 -0.03
C ASP A 206 29.22 -4.28 0.98
N ASP A 207 28.20 -4.59 1.79
CA ASP A 207 28.26 -5.70 2.73
C ASP A 207 28.16 -7.05 2.00
N PRO A 208 29.10 -7.99 2.18
CA PRO A 208 29.03 -9.31 1.53
C PRO A 208 27.76 -10.13 1.84
N ALA A 209 27.05 -9.83 2.94
CA ALA A 209 25.79 -10.45 3.28
C ALA A 209 24.61 -9.92 2.46
N TYR A 210 24.67 -8.68 1.96
CA TYR A 210 23.58 -8.05 1.22
C TYR A 210 23.18 -8.90 0.00
N GLU A 211 24.13 -9.20 -0.88
CA GLU A 211 23.87 -9.95 -2.11
C GLU A 211 23.33 -11.36 -1.79
N LYS A 212 23.89 -12.02 -0.77
CA LYS A 212 23.43 -13.34 -0.32
C LYS A 212 21.99 -13.31 0.16
N ILE A 213 21.60 -12.28 0.90
CA ILE A 213 20.24 -12.16 1.44
C ILE A 213 19.25 -11.91 0.31
N VAL A 214 19.48 -10.90 -0.53
CA VAL A 214 18.52 -10.48 -1.57
C VAL A 214 18.39 -11.46 -2.73
N SER A 215 19.39 -12.31 -2.97
CA SER A 215 19.35 -13.37 -3.99
C SER A 215 18.85 -14.73 -3.46
N SER A 216 18.69 -14.88 -2.14
CA SER A 216 18.22 -16.13 -1.53
C SER A 216 16.70 -16.19 -1.37
N PRO A 217 16.13 -17.37 -1.04
CA PRO A 217 14.74 -17.52 -0.60
C PRO A 217 14.43 -16.93 0.80
N ALA A 218 15.29 -16.06 1.33
CA ALA A 218 15.05 -15.37 2.58
C ALA A 218 13.93 -14.32 2.48
N TYR A 219 13.19 -14.16 3.57
CA TYR A 219 12.03 -13.28 3.64
C TYR A 219 11.96 -12.50 4.95
N LEU A 220 11.24 -11.37 4.88
CA LEU A 220 10.66 -10.69 6.02
C LEU A 220 9.22 -11.19 6.20
N SER A 221 8.84 -11.56 7.42
CA SER A 221 7.52 -12.08 7.74
C SER A 221 6.73 -11.15 8.64
N PHE A 222 5.42 -11.12 8.42
CA PHE A 222 4.44 -10.37 9.18
C PHE A 222 3.40 -11.34 9.73
N THR A 223 3.32 -11.41 11.05
CA THR A 223 2.43 -12.35 11.74
C THR A 223 1.20 -11.61 12.24
N PHE A 224 0.03 -12.10 11.85
CA PHE A 224 -1.29 -11.59 12.20
C PHE A 224 -2.03 -12.63 13.04
N PRO A 225 -3.03 -12.22 13.85
CA PRO A 225 -3.87 -13.16 14.56
C PRO A 225 -4.61 -14.10 13.61
N PRO A 226 -5.20 -15.20 14.11
CA PRO A 226 -5.97 -16.11 13.28
C PRO A 226 -7.10 -15.39 12.54
N ALA A 227 -7.31 -15.79 11.29
CA ALA A 227 -8.45 -15.34 10.51
C ALA A 227 -9.77 -15.77 11.19
N PRO A 228 -10.91 -15.13 10.92
CA PRO A 228 -12.20 -15.58 11.42
C PRO A 228 -12.44 -17.06 11.14
N GLY A 229 -12.59 -17.86 12.20
CA GLY A 229 -12.79 -19.31 12.11
C GLY A 229 -11.50 -20.16 12.04
N GLY A 230 -10.32 -19.54 12.06
CA GLY A 230 -9.02 -20.23 12.15
C GLY A 230 -8.50 -20.35 13.58
N SER A 231 -7.61 -21.32 13.81
CA SER A 231 -6.87 -21.48 15.07
C SER A 231 -5.46 -20.90 15.01
N ASP A 232 -4.87 -20.84 13.81
CA ASP A 232 -3.47 -20.54 13.62
C ASP A 232 -3.27 -19.11 13.12
N ASN A 233 -2.17 -18.50 13.55
CA ASN A 233 -1.77 -17.18 13.08
C ASN A 233 -1.57 -17.17 11.56
N VAL A 234 -1.89 -16.04 10.95
CA VAL A 234 -1.67 -15.82 9.51
C VAL A 234 -0.30 -15.18 9.34
N VAL A 235 0.58 -15.82 8.58
CA VAL A 235 1.94 -15.31 8.32
C VAL A 235 2.06 -14.90 6.85
N ILE A 236 2.30 -13.61 6.61
CA ILE A 236 2.60 -13.08 5.28
C ILE A 236 4.12 -12.96 5.15
N LYS A 237 4.69 -13.67 4.17
CA LYS A 237 6.13 -13.67 3.89
C LYS A 237 6.42 -12.82 2.66
N VAL A 238 7.34 -11.88 2.78
CA VAL A 238 7.79 -10.99 1.70
C VAL A 238 9.28 -11.26 1.43
N PRO A 239 9.64 -11.85 0.28
CA PRO A 239 11.02 -12.08 -0.11
C PRO A 239 11.87 -10.81 -0.07
N PHE A 240 13.11 -10.89 0.41
CA PHE A 240 14.02 -9.73 0.40
C PHE A 240 14.35 -9.22 -0.99
N ALA A 241 14.27 -10.08 -2.01
CA ALA A 241 14.37 -9.68 -3.42
C ALA A 241 13.34 -8.60 -3.81
N LEU A 242 12.14 -8.60 -3.19
CA LEU A 242 11.11 -7.58 -3.41
C LEU A 242 11.29 -6.33 -2.55
N LEU A 243 12.15 -6.40 -1.52
CA LEU A 243 12.52 -5.29 -0.64
C LEU A 243 13.87 -4.67 -1.02
N ASN A 244 14.44 -5.09 -2.15
CA ASN A 244 15.65 -4.53 -2.73
C ASN A 244 15.30 -3.38 -3.69
N LEU A 245 14.89 -2.25 -3.12
CA LEU A 245 14.41 -1.09 -3.87
C LEU A 245 15.47 0.02 -3.90
N THR A 246 15.61 0.66 -5.06
CA THR A 246 16.47 1.82 -5.24
C THR A 246 15.68 3.12 -5.03
N LEU A 247 16.23 4.04 -4.25
CA LEU A 247 15.66 5.38 -4.13
C LEU A 247 16.09 6.22 -5.33
N GLU A 248 15.15 6.49 -6.24
CA GLU A 248 15.34 7.48 -7.29
C GLU A 248 14.80 8.83 -6.83
N TYR A 249 15.68 9.84 -6.78
CA TYR A 249 15.23 11.21 -6.67
C TYR A 249 14.69 11.66 -8.02
N LEU A 250 13.42 12.00 -8.08
CA LEU A 250 12.91 12.82 -9.18
C LEU A 250 13.63 14.18 -9.10
N ARG A 251 14.71 14.32 -9.86
CA ARG A 251 15.32 15.63 -10.15
C ARG A 251 14.30 16.40 -11.00
N GLY A 252 13.54 17.26 -10.36
CA GLY A 252 12.79 18.34 -11.01
C GLY A 252 13.71 19.48 -11.39
#